data_AF-A0A849YTZ6-F1
#
_entry.id   AF-A0A849YTZ6-F1
#
_cell.length_a   1.000
_cell.length_b   1.000
_cell.length_c   1.000
_cell.angle_alpha   90.00
_cell.angle_beta   90.00
_cell.angle_gamma   90.00
#
_symmetry.space_group_name_H-M   'P 1'
#
loop_
_entity.id
_entity.type
_entity.pdbx_description
1 polymer ?
#
loop_
_entity_poly.entity_id
_entity_poly.type
_entity_poly.pdbx_seq_one_letter_code
_entity_poly.pdbx_strand_id
1 'polypeptide(L)'
;MHRAPLWTSLLAVAAVGCSETSGPYRPAGETGPSALEEERFVKRLYLDLTGVKPADDVIAAGLERLAKDGNNADTRAAMATELVAEPAFAASWVEEIEIDAFGGARREDVYDLFCSVFLTVEPSCQTCLIDPDDLCSCDCETVRDLRAEREVLRTSATDFGAGTPSVEIDRRIAESFAFQVNGGDGDGIAEALFTGFLGRSAEPEEMRNVRAFVLGDGIPNVAAILFHEQGSNYRDLVDIVFASEPYRDAVIDRVFFRYLGRKPTPAELAHFSGSLDPVSPDVRPLIVSVTSSREYFEQ
;
A
#
# COMPACT_ATOMS: atom_id res chain seq x y z
N MET A 1 -29.52 23.95 -40.86
CA MET A 1 -30.34 23.31 -39.80
C MET A 1 -29.50 23.29 -38.53
N HIS A 2 -29.70 24.28 -37.65
CA HIS A 2 -28.98 24.41 -36.38
C HIS A 2 -29.73 23.65 -35.28
N ARG A 3 -29.03 22.75 -34.58
CA ARG A 3 -29.49 22.16 -33.32
C ARG A 3 -28.49 22.55 -32.24
N ALA A 4 -28.97 23.28 -31.23
CA ALA A 4 -28.27 23.55 -29.99
C ALA A 4 -28.38 22.34 -29.04
N PRO A 5 -27.37 22.05 -28.20
CA PRO A 5 -27.56 21.19 -27.05
C PRO A 5 -27.75 22.00 -25.76
N LEU A 6 -28.68 21.48 -24.97
CA LEU A 6 -29.16 22.01 -23.70
C LEU A 6 -28.11 21.92 -22.59
N TRP A 7 -28.10 22.98 -21.78
CA TRP A 7 -27.51 23.02 -20.45
C TRP A 7 -28.12 21.96 -19.53
N THR A 8 -27.28 21.16 -18.88
CA THR A 8 -27.68 20.24 -17.81
C THR A 8 -27.17 20.81 -16.50
N SER A 9 -28.09 21.14 -15.60
CA SER A 9 -27.84 21.75 -14.30
C SER A 9 -27.14 20.79 -13.35
N LEU A 10 -26.00 21.22 -12.78
CA LEU A 10 -25.38 20.58 -11.61
C LEU A 10 -26.30 20.76 -10.39
N LEU A 11 -26.68 19.64 -9.76
CA LEU A 11 -27.26 19.61 -8.42
C LEU A 11 -26.11 19.47 -7.41
N ALA A 12 -25.83 20.53 -6.67
CA ALA A 12 -24.93 20.49 -5.51
C ALA A 12 -25.70 19.93 -4.31
N VAL A 13 -25.40 18.68 -3.93
CA VAL A 13 -25.88 18.09 -2.67
C VAL A 13 -24.88 18.46 -1.59
N ALA A 14 -25.20 19.49 -0.79
CA ALA A 14 -24.49 19.80 0.43
C ALA A 14 -24.90 18.80 1.52
N ALA A 15 -24.01 17.88 1.86
CA ALA A 15 -24.15 16.99 3.01
C ALA A 15 -23.95 17.80 4.31
N VAL A 16 -25.06 18.24 4.91
CA VAL A 16 -25.06 18.82 6.25
C VAL A 16 -25.45 17.71 7.23
N GLY A 17 -24.46 17.20 7.96
CA GLY A 17 -24.66 16.15 8.96
C GLY A 17 -23.49 16.05 9.93
N CYS A 18 -23.20 17.10 10.69
CA CYS A 18 -22.33 17.02 11.85
C CYS A 18 -23.20 16.99 13.11
N SER A 19 -23.33 15.81 13.73
CA SER A 19 -23.86 15.68 15.08
C SER A 19 -22.81 16.18 16.08
N GLU A 20 -23.17 17.16 16.90
CA GLU A 20 -22.34 17.62 18.02
C GLU A 20 -22.25 16.53 19.10
N THR A 21 -21.24 15.67 19.00
CA THR A 21 -20.81 14.85 20.13
C THR A 21 -20.00 15.74 21.07
N SER A 22 -20.54 16.04 22.25
CA SER A 22 -19.84 16.76 23.31
C SER A 22 -18.64 15.93 23.79
N GLY A 23 -17.46 16.28 23.28
CA GLY A 23 -16.18 15.69 23.64
C GLY A 23 -15.73 16.00 25.08
N PRO A 24 -14.59 15.43 25.51
CA PRO A 24 -14.09 15.48 26.89
C PRO A 24 -13.88 16.93 27.37
N TYR A 25 -14.18 17.14 28.66
CA TYR A 25 -14.12 18.42 29.40
C TYR A 25 -13.06 19.41 28.89
N ARG A 26 -13.46 20.35 28.02
CA ARG A 26 -12.69 21.57 27.75
C ARG A 26 -12.99 22.62 28.83
N PRO A 27 -11.99 23.33 29.37
CA PRO A 27 -12.22 24.50 30.22
C PRO A 27 -13.16 25.49 29.52
N ALA A 28 -14.16 25.98 30.23
CA ALA A 28 -15.14 26.89 29.65
C ALA A 28 -14.46 28.19 29.17
N GLY A 29 -14.46 28.41 27.85
CA GLY A 29 -13.97 29.66 27.23
C GLY A 29 -12.95 29.48 26.10
N GLU A 30 -12.33 28.31 25.94
CA GLU A 30 -11.42 28.05 24.83
C GLU A 30 -12.17 27.48 23.61
N THR A 31 -12.24 28.26 22.54
CA THR A 31 -12.93 27.90 21.29
C THR A 31 -11.99 27.25 20.25
N GLY A 32 -10.88 26.66 20.69
CA GLY A 32 -9.87 26.07 19.80
C GLY A 32 -9.29 24.76 20.35
N PRO A 33 -8.47 24.06 19.55
CA PRO A 33 -7.65 22.98 20.06
C PRO A 33 -6.69 23.50 21.13
N SER A 34 -6.49 22.72 22.17
CA SER A 34 -5.48 22.94 23.19
C SER A 34 -4.07 22.75 22.59
N ALA A 35 -3.07 23.46 23.12
CA ALA A 35 -1.68 23.30 22.71
C ALA A 35 -1.20 21.82 22.79
N LEU A 36 -1.78 21.06 23.73
CA LEU A 36 -1.50 19.63 23.88
C LEU A 36 -2.08 18.78 22.74
N GLU A 37 -3.27 19.11 22.23
CA GLU A 37 -3.85 18.44 21.05
C GLU A 37 -3.00 18.71 19.80
N GLU A 38 -2.55 19.96 19.61
CA GLU A 38 -1.67 20.32 18.49
C GLU A 38 -0.32 19.61 18.55
N GLU A 39 0.32 19.56 19.72
CA GLU A 39 1.60 18.87 19.90
C GLU A 39 1.46 17.36 19.66
N ARG A 40 0.38 16.74 20.13
CA ARG A 40 0.09 15.32 19.88
C ARG A 40 -0.10 15.05 18.39
N PHE A 41 -0.87 15.88 17.70
CA PHE A 41 -1.07 15.77 16.26
C PHE A 41 0.27 15.82 15.51
N VAL A 42 1.12 16.83 15.77
CA VAL A 42 2.42 16.96 15.08
C VAL A 42 3.30 15.74 15.33
N LYS A 43 3.37 15.28 16.59
CA LYS A 43 4.16 14.09 16.94
C LYS A 43 3.67 12.84 16.25
N ARG A 44 2.36 12.62 16.27
CA ARG A 44 1.72 11.44 15.70
C ARG A 44 1.83 11.44 14.18
N LEU A 45 1.51 12.56 13.52
CA LEU A 45 1.63 12.69 12.07
C LEU A 45 3.05 12.35 11.59
N TYR A 46 4.07 12.89 12.28
CA TYR A 46 5.46 12.61 11.94
C TYR A 46 5.80 11.12 12.17
N LEU A 47 5.42 10.57 13.31
CA LEU A 47 5.71 9.17 13.65
C LEU A 47 5.00 8.19 12.70
N ASP A 48 3.71 8.38 12.45
CA ASP A 48 2.90 7.49 11.62
C ASP A 48 3.36 7.49 10.15
N LEU A 49 3.84 8.64 9.64
CA LEU A 49 4.30 8.78 8.26
C LEU A 49 5.79 8.48 8.07
N THR A 50 6.65 8.63 9.07
CA THR A 50 8.10 8.41 8.90
C THR A 50 8.63 7.18 9.63
N GLY A 51 7.86 6.61 10.56
CA GLY A 51 8.31 5.57 11.48
C GLY A 51 9.32 6.04 12.53
N VAL A 52 9.67 7.34 12.54
CA VAL A 52 10.71 7.90 13.40
C VAL A 52 10.10 8.90 14.40
N LYS A 53 10.66 8.94 15.61
CA LYS A 53 10.29 9.97 16.60
C LYS A 53 10.78 11.34 16.13
N PRO A 54 9.92 12.37 16.05
CA PRO A 54 10.37 13.71 15.67
C PRO A 54 11.28 14.31 16.74
N ALA A 55 12.27 15.08 16.28
CA ALA A 55 13.09 15.93 17.14
C ALA A 55 12.30 17.15 17.65
N ASP A 56 12.79 17.77 18.73
CA ASP A 56 12.09 18.88 19.41
C ASP A 56 11.93 20.11 18.50
N ASP A 57 12.89 20.35 17.61
CA ASP A 57 12.85 21.44 16.61
C ASP A 57 11.81 21.19 15.52
N VAL A 58 11.64 19.95 15.07
CA VAL A 58 10.57 19.53 14.15
C VAL A 58 9.19 19.76 14.78
N ILE A 59 9.04 19.39 16.05
CA ILE A 59 7.78 19.61 16.80
C ILE A 59 7.50 21.12 16.91
N ALA A 60 8.50 21.91 17.30
CA ALA A 60 8.36 23.36 17.43
C ALA A 60 7.98 24.03 16.09
N ALA A 61 8.60 23.62 14.97
CA ALA A 61 8.29 24.14 13.65
C ALA A 61 6.85 23.77 13.20
N GLY A 62 6.40 22.54 13.48
CA GLY A 62 5.04 22.12 13.21
C GLY A 62 4.01 22.93 14.00
N LEU A 63 4.27 23.17 15.29
CA LEU A 63 3.42 24.01 16.15
C LEU A 63 3.39 25.47 15.70
N GLU A 64 4.54 26.05 15.33
CA GLU A 64 4.61 27.40 14.78
C GLU A 64 3.78 27.53 13.50
N ARG A 65 3.83 26.51 12.62
CA ARG A 65 3.03 26.48 11.39
C ARG A 65 1.53 26.44 11.68
N LEU A 66 1.07 25.57 12.58
CA LEU A 66 -0.34 25.50 12.98
C LEU A 66 -0.83 26.82 13.57
N ALA A 67 0.00 27.50 14.37
CA ALA A 67 -0.32 28.80 14.94
C ALA A 67 -0.38 29.91 13.88
N LYS A 68 0.52 29.89 12.89
CA LYS A 68 0.65 30.91 11.85
C LYS A 68 -0.39 30.77 10.73
N ASP A 69 -0.57 29.57 10.20
CA ASP A 69 -1.41 29.28 9.03
C ASP A 69 -2.83 28.83 9.45
N GLY A 70 -3.02 28.56 10.74
CA GLY A 70 -4.25 28.07 11.34
C GLY A 70 -4.35 26.54 11.29
N ASN A 71 -4.91 25.94 12.33
CA ASN A 71 -5.15 24.50 12.40
C ASN A 71 -6.40 24.08 11.60
N ASN A 72 -6.31 24.23 10.27
CA ASN A 72 -7.32 23.82 9.30
C ASN A 72 -6.87 22.60 8.49
N ALA A 73 -7.79 22.01 7.71
CA ALA A 73 -7.50 20.82 6.92
C ALA A 73 -6.37 21.05 5.91
N ASP A 74 -6.33 22.22 5.26
CA ASP A 74 -5.32 22.55 4.25
C ASP A 74 -3.90 22.60 4.85
N THR A 75 -3.75 23.19 6.04
CA THR A 75 -2.46 23.25 6.74
C THR A 75 -2.00 21.86 7.15
N ARG A 76 -2.89 21.03 7.68
CA ARG A 76 -2.57 19.64 8.04
C ARG A 76 -2.24 18.79 6.80
N ALA A 77 -2.96 18.99 5.69
CA ALA A 77 -2.69 18.32 4.43
C ALA A 77 -1.33 18.73 3.85
N ALA A 78 -0.95 20.00 3.95
CA ALA A 78 0.37 20.46 3.52
C ALA A 78 1.49 19.81 4.35
N MET A 79 1.32 19.72 5.67
CA MET A 79 2.27 19.01 6.54
C MET A 79 2.36 17.51 6.20
N ALA A 80 1.23 16.84 5.99
CA ALA A 80 1.19 15.43 5.60
C ALA A 80 1.84 15.20 4.23
N THR A 81 1.61 16.11 3.27
CA THR A 81 2.19 16.05 1.92
C THR A 81 3.72 16.14 1.97
N GLU A 82 4.26 17.03 2.80
CA GLU A 82 5.72 17.15 2.99
C GLU A 82 6.31 15.85 3.55
N LEU A 83 5.66 15.25 4.56
CA LEU A 83 6.13 14.00 5.16
C LEU A 83 5.99 12.79 4.23
N VAL A 84 4.92 12.71 3.44
CA VAL A 84 4.73 11.67 2.41
C VAL A 84 5.77 11.80 1.28
N ALA A 85 6.33 12.98 1.05
CA ALA A 85 7.41 13.20 0.10
C ALA A 85 8.80 12.84 0.64
N GLU A 86 8.94 12.59 1.94
CA GLU A 86 10.22 12.20 2.54
C GLU A 86 10.61 10.76 2.15
N PRO A 87 11.90 10.47 1.91
CA PRO A 87 12.36 9.10 1.64
C PRO A 87 12.02 8.10 2.75
N ALA A 88 11.95 8.58 4.01
CA ALA A 88 11.59 7.76 5.16
C ALA A 88 10.17 7.19 5.07
N PHE A 89 9.20 7.97 4.57
CA PHE A 89 7.84 7.48 4.33
C PHE A 89 7.84 6.35 3.31
N ALA A 90 8.52 6.56 2.18
CA ALA A 90 8.56 5.55 1.12
C ALA A 90 9.24 4.25 1.58
N ALA A 91 10.32 4.35 2.34
CA ALA A 91 11.00 3.19 2.93
C ALA A 91 10.08 2.42 3.89
N SER A 92 9.44 3.12 4.84
CA SER A 92 8.54 2.50 5.81
C SER A 92 7.33 1.85 5.15
N TRP A 93 6.71 2.52 4.18
CA TRP A 93 5.53 2.01 3.47
C TRP A 93 5.86 0.72 2.69
N VAL A 94 6.96 0.71 1.94
CA VAL A 94 7.37 -0.45 1.16
C VAL A 94 7.82 -1.60 2.07
N GLU A 95 8.56 -1.33 3.13
CA GLU A 95 8.99 -2.37 4.08
C GLU A 95 7.79 -3.07 4.72
N GLU A 96 6.74 -2.34 5.11
CA GLU A 96 5.53 -2.93 5.68
C GLU A 96 4.81 -3.86 4.71
N ILE A 97 4.65 -3.44 3.44
CA ILE A 97 4.00 -4.26 2.42
C ILE A 97 4.84 -5.50 2.11
N GLU A 98 6.17 -5.37 2.02
CA GLU A 98 7.05 -6.52 1.83
C GLU A 98 6.96 -7.50 3.01
N ILE A 99 7.00 -7.01 4.25
CA ILE A 99 6.88 -7.85 5.45
C ILE A 99 5.54 -8.62 5.43
N ASP A 100 4.43 -7.94 5.14
CA ASP A 100 3.12 -8.59 5.08
C ASP A 100 3.06 -9.63 3.94
N ALA A 101 3.56 -9.29 2.75
CA ALA A 101 3.59 -10.18 1.59
C ALA A 101 4.50 -11.41 1.78
N PHE A 102 5.59 -11.27 2.55
CA PHE A 102 6.52 -12.34 2.87
C PHE A 102 6.24 -13.01 4.22
N GLY A 103 5.01 -12.89 4.75
CA GLY A 103 4.57 -13.63 5.94
C GLY A 103 5.33 -13.26 7.22
N GLY A 104 5.78 -12.00 7.32
CA GLY A 104 6.53 -11.47 8.45
C GLY A 104 8.06 -11.53 8.29
N ALA A 105 8.56 -12.19 7.23
CA ALA A 105 9.99 -12.25 6.94
C ALA A 105 10.46 -10.99 6.19
N ARG A 106 11.73 -10.61 6.37
CA ARG A 106 12.33 -9.56 5.55
C ARG A 106 12.67 -10.11 4.18
N ARG A 107 12.51 -9.29 3.13
CA ARG A 107 12.92 -9.61 1.76
C ARG A 107 14.32 -10.23 1.71
N GLU A 108 15.30 -9.59 2.34
CA GLU A 108 16.70 -10.03 2.31
C GLU A 108 16.87 -11.45 2.86
N ASP A 109 16.21 -11.78 3.98
CA ASP A 109 16.26 -13.11 4.59
C ASP A 109 15.63 -14.19 3.68
N VAL A 110 14.55 -13.83 2.97
CA VAL A 110 13.87 -14.73 2.03
C VAL A 110 14.75 -15.05 0.82
N TYR A 111 15.39 -14.04 0.22
CA TYR A 111 16.31 -14.27 -0.91
C TYR A 111 17.57 -15.01 -0.48
N ASP A 112 18.14 -14.69 0.68
CA ASP A 112 19.30 -15.40 1.22
C ASP A 112 18.99 -16.89 1.44
N LEU A 113 17.79 -17.21 1.93
CA LEU A 113 17.32 -18.59 2.04
C LEU A 113 17.25 -19.26 0.66
N PHE A 114 16.60 -18.64 -0.34
CA PHE A 114 16.48 -19.25 -1.66
C PHE A 114 17.83 -19.45 -2.36
N CYS A 115 18.70 -18.44 -2.31
CA CYS A 115 20.06 -18.56 -2.83
C CYS A 115 20.82 -19.71 -2.15
N SER A 116 20.70 -19.87 -0.82
CA SER A 116 21.33 -21.00 -0.10
C SER A 116 20.81 -22.38 -0.55
N VAL A 117 19.51 -22.48 -0.85
CA VAL A 117 18.90 -23.72 -1.36
C VAL A 117 19.46 -24.04 -2.74
N PHE A 118 19.45 -23.07 -3.67
CA PHE A 118 19.93 -23.29 -5.03
C PHE A 118 21.44 -23.60 -5.09
N LEU A 119 22.25 -22.93 -4.28
CA LEU A 119 23.67 -23.27 -4.14
C LEU A 119 23.91 -24.74 -3.75
N THR A 120 22.95 -25.34 -3.03
CA THR A 120 23.03 -26.74 -2.59
C THR A 120 22.49 -27.71 -3.64
N VAL A 121 21.34 -27.40 -4.24
CA VAL A 121 20.61 -28.36 -5.10
C VAL A 121 20.98 -28.30 -6.57
N GLU A 122 21.47 -27.15 -7.06
CA GLU A 122 21.75 -26.92 -8.48
C GLU A 122 23.24 -27.18 -8.78
N PRO A 123 23.57 -28.21 -9.57
CA PRO A 123 24.97 -28.59 -9.83
C PRO A 123 25.81 -27.46 -10.45
N SER A 124 25.20 -26.59 -11.26
CA SER A 124 25.89 -25.44 -11.85
C SER A 124 26.31 -24.40 -10.81
N CYS A 125 25.63 -24.33 -9.66
CA CYS A 125 25.92 -23.39 -8.58
C CYS A 125 26.92 -23.93 -7.53
N GLN A 126 27.12 -25.25 -7.42
CA GLN A 126 27.99 -25.87 -6.40
C GLN A 126 29.48 -25.51 -6.51
N THR A 127 29.91 -25.00 -7.67
CA THR A 127 31.31 -24.60 -7.90
C THR A 127 31.56 -23.10 -7.70
N CYS A 128 30.52 -22.33 -7.36
CA CYS A 128 30.65 -20.91 -7.14
C CYS A 128 31.50 -20.59 -5.91
N LEU A 129 32.28 -19.51 -6.03
CA LEU A 129 32.84 -18.81 -4.89
C LEU A 129 31.76 -17.85 -4.36
N ILE A 130 31.32 -18.08 -3.14
CA ILE A 130 30.27 -17.30 -2.49
C ILE A 130 30.94 -16.26 -1.59
N ASP A 131 30.49 -15.01 -1.69
CA ASP A 131 30.76 -13.98 -0.70
C ASP A 131 30.00 -14.33 0.59
N PRO A 132 30.67 -14.50 1.75
CA PRO A 132 30.00 -14.81 3.01
C PRO A 132 28.97 -13.76 3.43
N ASP A 133 29.06 -12.53 2.91
CA ASP A 133 28.13 -11.44 3.22
C ASP A 133 26.96 -11.34 2.20
N ASP A 134 26.99 -12.12 1.10
CA ASP A 134 25.91 -12.19 0.12
C ASP A 134 25.80 -13.61 -0.47
N LEU A 135 24.84 -14.39 0.04
CA LEU A 135 24.58 -15.75 -0.46
C LEU A 135 24.11 -15.77 -1.92
N CYS A 136 23.63 -14.64 -2.45
CA CYS A 136 23.22 -14.52 -3.84
C CYS A 136 24.36 -14.07 -4.77
N SER A 137 25.61 -13.99 -4.31
CA SER A 137 26.78 -13.53 -5.08
C SER A 137 27.28 -14.50 -6.18
N CYS A 138 26.80 -15.74 -6.21
CA CYS A 138 27.12 -16.74 -7.25
C CYS A 138 26.51 -16.38 -8.63
N ASP A 139 27.29 -16.54 -9.70
CA ASP A 139 26.91 -16.20 -11.09
C ASP A 139 26.33 -17.38 -11.90
N CYS A 140 25.80 -18.41 -11.23
CA CYS A 140 24.99 -19.42 -11.92
C CYS A 140 23.63 -18.83 -12.31
N GLU A 141 23.03 -19.33 -13.39
CA GLU A 141 21.84 -18.74 -14.03
C GLU A 141 20.70 -18.48 -13.03
N THR A 142 20.27 -19.48 -12.26
CA THR A 142 19.16 -19.34 -11.30
C THR A 142 19.44 -18.31 -10.20
N VAL A 143 20.65 -18.30 -9.62
CA VAL A 143 20.99 -17.33 -8.55
C VAL A 143 21.15 -15.92 -9.12
N ARG A 144 21.66 -15.79 -10.35
CA ARG A 144 21.75 -14.51 -11.05
C ARG A 144 20.37 -13.90 -11.30
N ASP A 145 19.40 -14.70 -11.70
CA ASP A 145 18.03 -14.24 -11.94
C ASP A 145 17.36 -13.79 -10.62
N LEU A 146 17.55 -14.57 -9.53
CA LEU A 146 17.11 -14.16 -8.19
C LEU A 146 17.76 -12.86 -7.72
N ARG A 147 19.06 -12.68 -7.99
CA ARG A 147 19.76 -11.43 -7.65
C ARG A 147 19.19 -10.24 -8.43
N ALA A 148 18.92 -10.42 -9.72
CA ALA A 148 18.34 -9.37 -10.55
C ALA A 148 16.95 -8.95 -10.03
N GLU A 149 16.11 -9.93 -9.66
CA GLU A 149 14.80 -9.68 -9.07
C GLU A 149 14.90 -8.99 -7.69
N ARG A 150 15.77 -9.49 -6.80
CA ARG A 150 16.05 -8.88 -5.49
C ARG A 150 16.46 -7.42 -5.62
N GLU A 151 17.27 -7.09 -6.62
CA GLU A 151 17.70 -5.71 -6.87
C GLU A 151 16.55 -4.82 -7.34
N VAL A 152 15.66 -5.33 -8.19
CA VAL A 152 14.43 -4.63 -8.60
C VAL A 152 13.53 -4.36 -7.38
N LEU A 153 13.41 -5.29 -6.43
CA LEU A 153 12.66 -5.04 -5.20
C LEU A 153 13.36 -4.04 -4.26
N ARG A 154 14.69 -4.02 -4.21
CA ARG A 154 15.45 -3.02 -3.41
C ARG A 154 15.19 -1.59 -3.86
N THR A 155 14.95 -1.36 -5.15
CA THR A 155 14.64 -0.01 -5.65
C THR A 155 13.20 0.42 -5.38
N SER A 156 12.31 -0.47 -4.93
CA SER A 156 10.87 -0.18 -4.74
C SER A 156 10.60 1.07 -3.91
N ALA A 157 11.29 1.26 -2.78
CA ALA A 157 11.14 2.46 -1.95
C ALA A 157 11.60 3.74 -2.67
N THR A 158 12.70 3.66 -3.43
CA THR A 158 13.22 4.79 -4.21
C THR A 158 12.26 5.14 -5.34
N ASP A 159 11.76 4.13 -6.06
CA ASP A 159 10.82 4.30 -7.16
C ASP A 159 9.49 4.87 -6.66
N PHE A 160 8.98 4.37 -5.52
CA PHE A 160 7.78 4.89 -4.88
C PHE A 160 7.97 6.36 -4.49
N GLY A 161 9.07 6.71 -3.82
CA GLY A 161 9.43 8.10 -3.49
C GLY A 161 9.58 9.00 -4.72
N ALA A 162 10.02 8.45 -5.86
CA ALA A 162 10.16 9.16 -7.12
C ALA A 162 8.84 9.36 -7.90
N GLY A 163 7.73 8.79 -7.42
CA GLY A 163 6.41 9.01 -8.01
C GLY A 163 5.74 7.75 -8.57
N THR A 164 6.39 6.59 -8.58
CA THR A 164 5.77 5.33 -8.99
C THR A 164 4.51 5.06 -8.15
N PRO A 165 3.34 4.77 -8.74
CA PRO A 165 2.12 4.48 -8.00
C PRO A 165 2.28 3.26 -7.08
N SER A 166 1.62 3.27 -5.92
CA SER A 166 1.73 2.17 -4.95
C SER A 166 1.34 0.81 -5.54
N VAL A 167 0.37 0.77 -6.45
CA VAL A 167 -0.02 -0.48 -7.11
C VAL A 167 1.12 -1.14 -7.90
N GLU A 168 2.00 -0.35 -8.51
CA GLU A 168 3.14 -0.90 -9.27
C GLU A 168 4.17 -1.53 -8.33
N ILE A 169 4.28 -1.03 -7.10
CA ILE A 169 5.12 -1.62 -6.06
C ILE A 169 4.51 -2.95 -5.59
N ASP A 170 3.21 -2.96 -5.30
CA ASP A 170 2.51 -4.17 -4.86
C ASP A 170 2.57 -5.26 -5.94
N ARG A 171 2.37 -4.89 -7.21
CA ARG A 171 2.51 -5.79 -8.36
C ARG A 171 3.91 -6.36 -8.48
N ARG A 172 4.95 -5.53 -8.35
CA ARG A 172 6.34 -5.98 -8.40
C ARG A 172 6.63 -7.02 -7.31
N ILE A 173 6.10 -6.82 -6.10
CA ILE A 173 6.22 -7.79 -5.00
C ILE A 173 5.49 -9.08 -5.35
N ALA A 174 4.23 -9.00 -5.81
CA ALA A 174 3.44 -10.17 -6.18
C ALA A 174 4.04 -10.96 -7.37
N GLU A 175 4.62 -10.28 -8.35
CA GLU A 175 5.27 -10.90 -9.51
C GLU A 175 6.59 -11.60 -9.15
N SER A 176 7.19 -11.27 -8.01
CA SER A 176 8.48 -11.85 -7.59
C SER A 176 8.39 -13.37 -7.40
N PHE A 177 9.45 -14.06 -7.82
CA PHE A 177 9.64 -15.47 -7.53
C PHE A 177 9.57 -15.74 -6.03
N ALA A 178 10.13 -14.84 -5.21
CA ALA A 178 10.10 -15.00 -3.77
C ALA A 178 8.67 -15.07 -3.20
N PHE A 179 7.76 -14.22 -3.70
CA PHE A 179 6.36 -14.25 -3.32
C PHE A 179 5.67 -15.55 -3.76
N GLN A 180 5.90 -15.96 -5.02
CA GLN A 180 5.33 -17.19 -5.56
C GLN A 180 5.77 -18.44 -4.79
N VAL A 181 7.06 -18.56 -4.45
CA VAL A 181 7.57 -19.69 -3.68
C VAL A 181 7.08 -19.67 -2.23
N ASN A 182 6.96 -18.49 -1.61
CA ASN A 182 6.38 -18.38 -0.27
C ASN A 182 4.90 -18.84 -0.24
N GLY A 183 4.14 -18.52 -1.30
CA GLY A 183 2.79 -19.06 -1.50
C GLY A 183 2.79 -20.56 -1.81
N GLY A 184 3.84 -21.09 -2.42
CA GLY A 184 4.02 -22.51 -2.69
C GLY A 184 3.15 -23.00 -3.84
N ASP A 185 1.95 -23.48 -3.54
CA ASP A 185 1.00 -23.95 -4.55
C ASP A 185 -0.06 -22.89 -4.89
N GLY A 186 -0.97 -23.22 -5.81
CA GLY A 186 -2.02 -22.29 -6.22
C GLY A 186 -2.97 -21.87 -5.10
N ASP A 187 -3.14 -22.68 -4.03
CA ASP A 187 -3.96 -22.29 -2.88
C ASP A 187 -3.23 -21.32 -1.98
N GLY A 188 -1.96 -21.59 -1.68
CA GLY A 188 -1.18 -20.69 -0.84
C GLY A 188 -0.89 -19.36 -1.54
N ILE A 189 -0.70 -19.35 -2.87
CA ILE A 189 -0.65 -18.12 -3.67
C ILE A 189 -1.99 -17.37 -3.60
N ALA A 190 -3.13 -18.05 -3.71
CA ALA A 190 -4.44 -17.41 -3.58
C ALA A 190 -4.60 -16.77 -2.20
N GLU A 191 -4.27 -17.49 -1.13
CA GLU A 191 -4.37 -16.96 0.23
C GLU A 191 -3.42 -15.78 0.44
N ALA A 192 -2.18 -15.86 -0.04
CA ALA A 192 -1.21 -14.77 0.07
C ALA A 192 -1.68 -13.51 -0.68
N LEU A 193 -2.19 -13.64 -1.91
CA LEU A 193 -2.71 -12.51 -2.68
C LEU A 193 -3.92 -11.87 -2.00
N PHE A 194 -4.87 -12.69 -1.58
CA PHE A 194 -6.13 -12.22 -1.04
C PHE A 194 -5.97 -11.62 0.36
N THR A 195 -5.25 -12.29 1.26
CA THR A 195 -5.04 -11.79 2.61
C THR A 195 -4.04 -10.63 2.61
N GLY A 196 -2.94 -10.72 1.85
CA GLY A 196 -1.90 -9.70 1.79
C GLY A 196 -2.35 -8.41 1.10
N PHE A 197 -3.02 -8.51 -0.05
CA PHE A 197 -3.37 -7.34 -0.87
C PHE A 197 -4.86 -6.97 -0.86
N LEU A 198 -5.77 -7.93 -0.65
CA LEU A 198 -7.22 -7.68 -0.62
C LEU A 198 -7.81 -7.62 0.79
N GLY A 199 -7.02 -7.93 1.82
CA GLY A 199 -7.45 -7.87 3.22
C GLY A 199 -8.57 -8.85 3.59
N ARG A 200 -8.74 -9.94 2.83
CA ARG A 200 -9.75 -10.99 3.05
C ARG A 200 -9.25 -12.33 2.56
N SER A 201 -9.84 -13.44 3.02
CA SER A 201 -9.54 -14.75 2.41
C SER A 201 -10.20 -14.92 1.04
N ALA A 202 -9.61 -15.78 0.22
CA ALA A 202 -10.17 -16.16 -1.09
C ALA A 202 -11.40 -17.06 -0.93
N GLU A 203 -12.43 -16.83 -1.74
CA GLU A 203 -13.58 -17.71 -1.83
C GLU A 203 -13.25 -19.01 -2.58
N PRO A 204 -13.99 -20.12 -2.37
CA PRO A 204 -13.70 -21.39 -3.04
C PRO A 204 -13.68 -21.33 -4.57
N GLU A 205 -14.45 -20.42 -5.18
CA GLU A 205 -14.42 -20.20 -6.63
C GLU A 205 -13.17 -19.43 -7.07
N GLU A 206 -12.80 -18.40 -6.31
CA GLU A 206 -11.60 -17.61 -6.55
C GLU A 206 -10.35 -18.48 -6.44
N MET A 207 -10.25 -19.33 -5.40
CA MET A 207 -9.15 -20.30 -5.26
C MET A 207 -9.05 -21.23 -6.46
N ARG A 208 -10.18 -21.76 -6.96
CA ARG A 208 -10.16 -22.62 -8.17
C ARG A 208 -9.64 -21.87 -9.39
N ASN A 209 -10.03 -20.61 -9.57
CA ASN A 209 -9.55 -19.78 -10.67
C ASN A 209 -8.06 -19.44 -10.50
N VAL A 210 -7.60 -19.06 -9.32
CA VAL A 210 -6.17 -18.82 -9.05
C VAL A 210 -5.32 -20.05 -9.36
N ARG A 211 -5.74 -21.25 -8.94
CA ARG A 211 -5.05 -22.50 -9.33
C ARG A 211 -4.96 -22.65 -10.84
N ALA A 212 -6.02 -22.31 -11.57
CA ALA A 212 -6.03 -22.38 -13.03
C ALA A 212 -5.07 -21.36 -13.67
N PHE A 213 -4.94 -20.14 -13.12
CA PHE A 213 -3.93 -19.18 -13.56
C PHE A 213 -2.48 -19.65 -13.29
N VAL A 214 -2.22 -20.23 -12.11
CA VAL A 214 -0.90 -20.72 -11.71
C VAL A 214 -0.50 -21.98 -12.47
N LEU A 215 -1.42 -22.93 -12.67
CA LEU A 215 -1.17 -24.18 -13.40
C LEU A 215 -1.31 -24.03 -14.93
N GLY A 216 -1.97 -22.97 -15.40
CA GLY A 216 -2.16 -22.67 -16.82
C GLY A 216 -0.84 -22.45 -17.56
N ASP A 217 0.24 -22.17 -16.83
CA ASP A 217 1.61 -22.13 -17.33
C ASP A 217 2.08 -23.55 -17.74
N GLY A 218 1.67 -23.97 -18.94
CA GLY A 218 2.03 -25.28 -19.53
C GLY A 218 0.86 -26.11 -20.07
N ILE A 219 -0.40 -25.73 -19.81
CA ILE A 219 -1.59 -26.40 -20.37
C ILE A 219 -2.34 -25.43 -21.28
N PRO A 220 -2.26 -25.57 -22.62
CA PRO A 220 -2.96 -24.70 -23.54
C PRO A 220 -4.48 -24.71 -23.30
N ASN A 221 -5.10 -23.52 -23.30
CA ASN A 221 -6.56 -23.28 -23.24
C ASN A 221 -7.25 -23.44 -21.87
N VAL A 222 -6.53 -23.39 -20.75
CA VAL A 222 -7.18 -23.21 -19.43
C VAL A 222 -7.40 -21.72 -19.20
N ALA A 223 -8.54 -21.20 -19.66
CA ALA A 223 -8.96 -19.85 -19.31
C ALA A 223 -9.57 -19.86 -17.90
N ALA A 224 -9.12 -18.95 -17.05
CA ALA A 224 -9.68 -18.69 -15.73
C ALA A 224 -10.35 -17.31 -15.73
N ILE A 225 -11.34 -17.13 -14.85
CA ILE A 225 -12.06 -15.87 -14.71
C ILE A 225 -11.94 -15.41 -13.26
N LEU A 226 -11.42 -14.21 -13.04
CA LEU A 226 -11.40 -13.58 -11.73
C LEU A 226 -11.88 -12.14 -11.87
N PHE A 227 -12.77 -11.71 -10.98
CA PHE A 227 -13.38 -10.36 -11.03
C PHE A 227 -13.96 -9.97 -12.40
N HIS A 228 -14.55 -10.95 -13.10
CA HIS A 228 -15.12 -10.83 -14.44
C HIS A 228 -14.12 -10.64 -15.59
N GLU A 229 -12.82 -10.68 -15.30
CA GLU A 229 -11.76 -10.62 -16.30
C GLU A 229 -11.20 -12.01 -16.59
N GLN A 230 -10.87 -12.26 -17.86
CA GLN A 230 -10.31 -13.52 -18.32
C GLN A 230 -8.79 -13.45 -18.35
N GLY A 231 -8.14 -14.55 -17.99
CA GLY A 231 -6.74 -14.76 -18.34
C GLY A 231 -6.32 -16.22 -18.25
N SER A 232 -5.02 -16.45 -18.41
CA SER A 232 -4.47 -17.75 -18.79
C SER A 232 -3.15 -18.10 -18.10
N ASN A 233 -2.54 -17.14 -17.44
CA ASN A 233 -1.22 -17.29 -16.82
C ASN A 233 -1.12 -16.45 -15.54
N TYR A 234 -0.03 -16.61 -14.80
CA TYR A 234 0.19 -15.90 -13.54
C TYR A 234 0.26 -14.37 -13.68
N ARG A 235 0.84 -13.87 -14.78
CA ARG A 235 0.89 -12.43 -15.05
C ARG A 235 -0.51 -11.84 -15.21
N ASP A 236 -1.38 -12.53 -15.96
CA ASP A 236 -2.79 -12.12 -16.10
C ASP A 236 -3.49 -12.11 -14.73
N LEU A 237 -3.20 -13.07 -13.85
CA LEU A 237 -3.74 -13.08 -12.48
C LEU A 237 -3.35 -11.83 -11.70
N VAL A 238 -2.07 -11.47 -11.71
CA VAL A 238 -1.57 -10.24 -11.06
C VAL A 238 -2.25 -9.02 -11.67
N ASP A 239 -2.27 -8.93 -13.01
CA ASP A 239 -2.93 -7.84 -13.74
C ASP A 239 -4.39 -7.66 -13.29
N ILE A 240 -5.14 -8.76 -13.24
CA ILE A 240 -6.55 -8.76 -12.85
C ILE A 240 -6.74 -8.33 -11.40
N VAL A 241 -5.96 -8.89 -10.46
CA VAL A 241 -6.08 -8.56 -9.03
C VAL A 241 -5.87 -7.07 -8.79
N PHE A 242 -4.79 -6.50 -9.34
CA PHE A 242 -4.40 -5.13 -9.06
C PHE A 242 -5.16 -4.06 -9.87
N ALA A 243 -5.85 -4.45 -10.94
CA ALA A 243 -6.82 -3.59 -11.64
C ALA A 243 -8.24 -3.64 -11.03
N SER A 244 -8.49 -4.55 -10.08
CA SER A 244 -9.83 -4.84 -9.58
C SER A 244 -10.37 -3.79 -8.60
N GLU A 245 -11.70 -3.66 -8.54
CA GLU A 245 -12.37 -2.87 -7.50
C GLU A 245 -12.09 -3.37 -6.07
N PRO A 246 -12.11 -4.69 -5.79
CA PRO A 246 -11.67 -5.23 -4.50
C PRO A 246 -10.30 -4.75 -4.03
N TYR A 247 -9.32 -4.60 -4.93
CA TYR A 247 -8.00 -4.08 -4.56
C TYR A 247 -8.06 -2.61 -4.13
N ARG A 248 -8.77 -1.76 -4.88
CA ARG A 248 -8.94 -0.35 -4.50
C ARG A 248 -9.64 -0.21 -3.14
N ASP A 249 -10.67 -1.01 -2.90
CA ASP A 249 -11.37 -1.02 -1.61
C ASP A 249 -10.45 -1.49 -0.48
N ALA A 250 -9.61 -2.50 -0.71
CA ALA A 250 -8.64 -2.99 0.26
C ALA A 250 -7.56 -1.95 0.60
N VAL A 251 -7.09 -1.17 -0.37
CA VAL A 251 -6.18 -0.03 -0.13
C VAL A 251 -6.83 1.00 0.79
N ILE A 252 -8.12 1.28 0.59
CA ILE A 252 -8.87 2.22 1.44
C ILE A 252 -9.03 1.66 2.86
N ASP A 253 -9.45 0.40 3.00
CA ASP A 253 -9.55 -0.28 4.28
C ASP A 253 -8.22 -0.25 5.04
N ARG A 254 -7.09 -0.52 4.36
CA ARG A 254 -5.75 -0.50 4.96
C ARG A 254 -5.38 0.89 5.49
N VAL A 255 -5.60 1.96 4.73
CA VAL A 255 -5.29 3.33 5.19
C VAL A 255 -6.16 3.72 6.38
N PHE A 256 -7.47 3.45 6.32
CA PHE A 256 -8.38 3.75 7.42
C PHE A 256 -8.01 2.97 8.69
N PHE A 257 -7.69 1.68 8.56
CA PHE A 257 -7.28 0.88 9.70
C PHE A 257 -5.96 1.37 10.30
N ARG A 258 -4.97 1.66 9.45
CA ARG A 258 -3.65 2.13 9.88
C ARG A 258 -3.71 3.46 10.62
N TYR A 259 -4.37 4.47 10.05
CA TYR A 259 -4.30 5.83 10.59
C TYR A 259 -5.48 6.19 11.50
N LEU A 260 -6.63 5.54 11.37
CA LEU A 260 -7.82 5.83 12.19
C LEU A 260 -8.21 4.68 13.12
N GLY A 261 -7.64 3.48 12.98
CA GLY A 261 -7.96 2.34 13.84
C GLY A 261 -9.36 1.77 13.62
N ARG A 262 -9.99 2.05 12.47
CA ARG A 262 -11.34 1.58 12.11
C ARG A 262 -11.46 1.31 10.62
N LYS A 263 -12.54 0.65 10.20
CA LYS A 263 -12.92 0.54 8.78
C LYS A 263 -13.57 1.84 8.28
N PRO A 264 -13.47 2.16 6.97
CA PRO A 264 -14.26 3.21 6.36
C PRO A 264 -15.75 2.89 6.46
N THR A 265 -16.57 3.92 6.59
CA THR A 265 -18.01 3.82 6.39
C THR A 265 -18.32 3.60 4.90
N PRO A 266 -19.51 3.09 4.53
CA PRO A 266 -19.87 2.92 3.12
C PRO A 266 -19.79 4.20 2.28
N ALA A 267 -20.08 5.36 2.89
CA ALA A 267 -20.00 6.65 2.21
C ALA A 267 -18.54 7.08 1.97
N GLU A 268 -17.65 6.86 2.95
CA GLU A 268 -16.22 7.12 2.81
C GLU A 268 -15.60 6.18 1.76
N LEU A 269 -15.93 4.89 1.80
CA LEU A 269 -15.46 3.92 0.83
C LEU A 269 -15.88 4.31 -0.60
N ALA A 270 -17.16 4.63 -0.82
CA ALA A 270 -17.64 5.08 -2.12
C ALA A 270 -16.98 6.38 -2.59
N HIS A 271 -16.73 7.32 -1.67
CA HIS A 271 -16.04 8.57 -1.98
C HIS A 271 -14.59 8.32 -2.42
N PHE A 272 -13.82 7.57 -1.64
CA PHE A 272 -12.41 7.34 -1.92
C PHE A 272 -12.19 6.39 -3.09
N SER A 273 -13.02 5.36 -3.24
CA SER A 273 -12.94 4.43 -4.39
C SER A 273 -13.19 5.16 -5.71
N GLY A 274 -14.08 6.16 -5.73
CA GLY A 274 -14.29 7.03 -6.87
C GLY A 274 -13.20 8.09 -7.12
N SER A 275 -12.29 8.31 -6.16
CA SER A 275 -11.19 9.27 -6.26
C SER A 275 -9.86 8.66 -6.69
N LEU A 276 -9.69 7.35 -6.48
CA LEU A 276 -8.50 6.62 -6.90
C LEU A 276 -8.53 6.35 -8.40
N ASP A 277 -7.36 6.38 -9.04
CA ASP A 277 -7.24 5.95 -10.43
C ASP A 277 -7.65 4.47 -10.55
N PRO A 278 -8.58 4.10 -11.46
CA PRO A 278 -9.07 2.74 -11.56
C PRO A 278 -8.04 1.76 -12.12
N VAL A 279 -7.00 2.25 -12.82
CA VAL A 279 -5.97 1.44 -13.47
C VAL A 279 -4.68 1.44 -12.67
N SER A 280 -4.27 2.59 -12.14
CA SER A 280 -3.02 2.75 -11.42
C SER A 280 -3.21 3.51 -10.09
N PRO A 281 -3.95 2.94 -9.13
CA PRO A 281 -4.24 3.61 -7.87
C PRO A 281 -2.95 3.91 -7.09
N ASP A 282 -2.88 5.13 -6.59
CA ASP A 282 -1.80 5.61 -5.72
C ASP A 282 -2.39 5.97 -4.34
N VAL A 283 -1.82 5.37 -3.30
CA VAL A 283 -2.27 5.49 -1.92
C VAL A 283 -1.94 6.85 -1.30
N ARG A 284 -0.94 7.59 -1.82
CA ARG A 284 -0.43 8.82 -1.19
C ARG A 284 -1.50 9.91 -1.03
N PRO A 285 -2.31 10.27 -2.03
CA PRO A 285 -3.37 11.27 -1.86
C PRO A 285 -4.41 10.85 -0.82
N LEU A 286 -4.72 9.56 -0.75
CA LEU A 286 -5.64 9.00 0.25
C LEU A 286 -5.06 9.13 1.67
N ILE A 287 -3.78 8.81 1.87
CA ILE A 287 -3.10 8.98 3.17
C ILE A 287 -3.11 10.45 3.60
N VAL A 288 -2.78 11.38 2.70
CA VAL A 288 -2.84 12.82 2.97
C VAL A 288 -4.25 13.24 3.36
N SER A 289 -5.27 12.75 2.66
CA SER A 289 -6.67 13.07 2.98
C SER A 289 -7.11 12.53 4.35
N VAL A 290 -6.70 11.32 4.71
CA VAL A 290 -7.09 10.68 5.98
C VAL A 290 -6.34 11.33 7.15
N THR A 291 -5.03 11.54 7.03
CA THR A 291 -4.19 12.13 8.09
C THR A 291 -4.39 13.63 8.29
N SER A 292 -4.92 14.35 7.29
CA SER A 292 -5.34 15.76 7.43
C SER A 292 -6.76 15.94 7.96
N SER A 293 -7.53 14.86 8.10
CA SER A 293 -8.90 14.90 8.56
C SER A 293 -9.02 15.42 9.99
N ARG A 294 -10.23 15.89 10.34
CA ARG A 294 -10.56 16.29 11.70
C ARG A 294 -10.49 15.11 12.67
N GLU A 295 -10.93 13.93 12.23
CA GLU A 295 -10.93 12.74 13.07
C GLU A 295 -9.51 12.32 13.47
N TYR A 296 -8.58 12.28 12.51
CA TYR A 296 -7.18 11.96 12.81
C TYR A 296 -6.58 12.95 13.82
N PHE A 297 -6.92 14.24 13.69
CA PHE A 297 -6.49 15.28 14.62
C PHE A 297 -7.05 15.10 16.05
N GLU A 298 -8.28 14.59 16.20
CA GLU A 298 -8.98 14.48 17.48
C GLU A 298 -8.66 13.20 18.28
N GLN A 299 -7.91 12.25 17.70
CA GLN A 299 -7.49 11.00 18.35
C GLN A 299 -6.27 11.18 19.26
#